data_AF-A0A2V2PSR1-F1
#
_entry.id   AF-A0A2V2PSR1-F1
#
_cell.length_a   1.000
_cell.length_b   1.000
_cell.length_c   1.000
_cell.angle_alpha   90.00
_cell.angle_beta   90.00
_cell.angle_gamma   90.00
#
_symmetry.space_group_name_H-M   'P 1'
#
loop_
_entity.id
_entity.type
_entity.pdbx_description
1 polymer ?
#
loop_
_entity_poly.entity_id
_entity_poly.type
_entity_poly.pdbx_seq_one_letter_code
_entity_poly.pdbx_strand_id
1 'polypeptide(L)'
;MTLLSYDRYCDEILVQTDALRATLKGADLAATVPSCPDWTLRQLAVHVGGAHRWVGEIVRGRAAEDVPEEKVPGFEGPARSEEHHV
;
A
#
# COMPACT_ATOMS: atom_id res chain seq x y z
N MET A 1 2.54 -21.87 -14.60
CA MET A 1 3.22 -20.93 -13.69
C MET A 1 3.83 -21.74 -12.58
N THR A 2 5.15 -21.69 -12.42
CA THR A 2 5.84 -22.29 -11.27
C THR A 2 5.76 -21.33 -10.09
N LEU A 3 5.34 -21.84 -8.92
CA LEU A 3 5.33 -21.06 -7.68
C LEU A 3 6.77 -20.79 -7.23
N LEU A 4 7.01 -19.61 -6.66
CA LEU A 4 8.27 -19.29 -6.01
C LEU A 4 8.32 -19.93 -4.62
N SER A 5 9.51 -20.03 -4.01
CA SER A 5 9.61 -20.42 -2.61
C SER A 5 8.97 -19.36 -1.71
N TYR A 6 8.53 -19.78 -0.52
CA TYR A 6 7.96 -18.86 0.48
C TYR A 6 8.90 -17.69 0.78
N ASP A 7 10.17 -17.98 1.10
CA ASP A 7 11.17 -16.95 1.39
C ASP A 7 11.33 -15.98 0.22
N ARG A 8 11.26 -16.49 -1.02
CA ARG A 8 11.37 -15.62 -2.18
C ARG A 8 10.17 -14.69 -2.35
N TYR A 9 8.95 -15.14 -2.02
CA TYR A 9 7.79 -14.25 -1.99
C TYR A 9 7.94 -13.17 -0.90
N CYS A 10 8.41 -13.55 0.29
CA CYS A 10 8.65 -12.60 1.37
C CYS A 10 9.68 -11.53 0.99
N ASP A 11 10.80 -11.95 0.40
CA ASP A 11 11.83 -11.04 -0.09
C ASP A 11 11.29 -10.10 -1.17
N GLU A 12 10.50 -10.63 -2.11
CA GLU A 12 9.95 -9.83 -3.21
C GLU A 12 8.98 -8.76 -2.71
N ILE A 13 8.16 -9.07 -1.70
CA ILE A 13 7.28 -8.07 -1.06
C ILE A 13 8.13 -6.90 -0.53
N LEU A 14 9.20 -7.20 0.21
CA LEU A 14 10.07 -6.16 0.77
C LEU A 14 10.74 -5.32 -0.33
N VAL A 15 11.32 -5.98 -1.34
CA VAL A 15 11.99 -5.32 -2.47
C VAL A 15 11.03 -4.40 -3.22
N GLN A 16 9.82 -4.87 -3.54
CA GLN A 16 8.85 -4.09 -4.31
C GLN A 16 8.26 -2.95 -3.48
N THR A 17 7.99 -3.15 -2.18
CA THR A 17 7.54 -2.08 -1.29
C THR A 17 8.61 -0.98 -1.15
N ASP A 18 9.89 -1.34 -1.09
CA ASP A 18 10.99 -0.36 -1.05
C ASP A 18 11.16 0.39 -2.37
N ALA A 19 11.03 -0.29 -3.52
CA ALA A 19 11.03 0.35 -4.82
C ALA A 19 9.89 1.36 -4.98
N LEU A 20 8.68 1.01 -4.52
CA LEU A 20 7.54 1.92 -4.48
C LEU A 20 7.84 3.13 -3.58
N ARG A 21 8.32 2.90 -2.36
CA ARG A 21 8.68 3.97 -1.42
C ARG A 21 9.72 4.93 -2.02
N ALA A 22 10.75 4.39 -2.65
CA ALA A 22 11.81 5.18 -3.28
C ALA A 22 11.25 6.04 -4.42
N THR A 23 10.33 5.49 -5.22
CA THR A 23 9.66 6.22 -6.32
C THR A 23 8.79 7.36 -5.80
N LEU A 24 8.10 7.16 -4.69
CA LEU A 24 7.23 8.19 -4.08
C LEU A 24 8.04 9.33 -3.45
N LYS A 25 9.31 9.11 -3.12
CA LYS A 25 10.14 10.11 -2.43
C LYS A 25 10.47 11.27 -3.38
N GLY A 26 9.87 12.42 -3.12
CA GLY A 26 10.08 13.64 -3.92
C GLY A 26 9.27 13.68 -5.22
N ALA A 27 8.42 12.69 -5.47
CA ALA A 27 7.48 12.72 -6.59
C ALA A 27 6.30 13.67 -6.32
N ASP A 28 5.72 14.21 -7.38
CA ASP A 28 4.41 14.86 -7.31
C ASP A 28 3.33 13.80 -7.05
N LEU A 29 2.80 13.79 -5.83
CA LEU A 29 1.78 12.83 -5.43
C LEU A 29 0.43 13.03 -6.13
N ALA A 30 0.21 14.17 -6.80
CA ALA A 30 -0.96 14.42 -7.63
C ALA A 30 -0.82 13.89 -9.07
N ALA A 31 0.39 13.49 -9.49
CA ALA A 31 0.61 12.94 -10.82
C ALA A 31 -0.23 11.66 -11.04
N THR A 32 -0.77 11.51 -12.25
CA THR A 32 -1.56 10.34 -12.63
C THR A 32 -0.67 9.11 -12.86
N VAL A 33 -1.19 7.94 -12.52
CA VAL A 33 -0.50 6.66 -12.74
C VAL A 33 -0.75 6.21 -14.20
N PRO A 34 0.27 6.00 -15.03
CA PRO A 34 0.06 5.69 -16.46
C PRO A 34 -0.77 4.42 -16.73
N SER A 35 -0.64 3.40 -15.88
CA SER A 35 -1.42 2.15 -15.99
C SER A 35 -2.82 2.24 -15.37
N CYS A 36 -3.07 3.28 -14.55
CA CYS A 36 -4.32 3.50 -13.82
C CYS A 36 -4.64 5.01 -13.87
N PRO A 37 -5.08 5.54 -15.02
CA PRO A 37 -5.14 6.98 -15.27
C PRO A 37 -6.10 7.74 -14.35
N ASP A 38 -7.08 7.04 -13.77
CA ASP A 38 -8.02 7.61 -12.79
C ASP A 38 -7.41 7.78 -11.39
N TRP A 39 -6.18 7.29 -11.18
CA TRP A 39 -5.51 7.29 -9.89
C TRP A 39 -4.32 8.24 -9.92
N THR A 40 -4.20 9.02 -8.84
CA THR A 40 -2.98 9.75 -8.48
C THR A 40 -1.97 8.81 -7.82
N LEU A 41 -0.68 9.18 -7.83
CA LEU A 41 0.36 8.46 -7.10
C LEU A 41 0.04 8.35 -5.60
N ARG A 42 -0.60 9.38 -5.01
CA ARG A 42 -1.12 9.32 -3.63
C ARG A 42 -2.11 8.18 -3.44
N GLN A 43 -3.11 8.07 -4.31
CA GLN A 43 -4.15 7.04 -4.19
C GLN A 43 -3.56 5.64 -4.33
N LEU A 44 -2.63 5.45 -5.27
CA LEU A 44 -1.90 4.19 -5.39
C LEU A 44 -1.13 3.85 -4.11
N ALA A 45 -0.38 4.81 -3.55
CA ALA A 45 0.40 4.60 -2.34
C ALA A 45 -0.48 4.26 -1.12
N VAL A 46 -1.61 4.94 -0.97
CA VAL A 46 -2.59 4.66 0.10
C VAL A 46 -3.17 3.27 -0.07
N HIS A 47 -3.59 2.89 -1.28
CA HIS A 47 -4.16 1.58 -1.57
C HIS A 47 -3.18 0.44 -1.24
N VAL A 48 -1.95 0.51 -1.76
CA VAL A 48 -0.92 -0.53 -1.50
C VAL A 48 -0.56 -0.58 -0.02
N GLY A 49 -0.42 0.57 0.64
CA GLY A 49 -0.20 0.63 2.08
C GLY A 49 -1.34 0.01 2.88
N GLY A 50 -2.59 0.29 2.52
CA GLY A 50 -3.79 -0.30 3.13
C GLY A 50 -3.79 -1.82 3.00
N ALA A 51 -3.53 -2.35 1.80
CA ALA A 51 -3.42 -3.77 1.55
C ALA A 51 -2.33 -4.44 2.41
N HIS A 52 -1.14 -3.83 2.55
CA HIS A 52 -0.09 -4.37 3.41
C HIS A 52 -0.51 -4.43 4.89
N ARG A 53 -1.18 -3.39 5.41
CA ARG A 53 -1.67 -3.39 6.80
C ARG A 53 -2.76 -4.45 6.99
N TRP A 54 -3.68 -4.57 6.04
CA TRP A 54 -4.76 -5.54 6.09
C TRP A 54 -4.24 -6.98 6.10
N VAL A 55 -3.33 -7.32 5.17
CA VAL A 55 -2.67 -8.63 5.15
C VAL A 55 -1.87 -8.87 6.44
N GLY A 56 -1.21 -7.83 6.97
CA GLY A 56 -0.54 -7.88 8.25
C GLY A 56 -1.46 -8.28 9.42
N GLU A 57 -2.67 -7.75 9.47
CA GLU A 57 -3.68 -8.13 10.47
C GLU A 57 -4.20 -9.55 10.26
N ILE A 58 -4.45 -9.98 9.03
CA ILE A 58 -4.86 -11.36 8.72
C ILE A 58 -3.82 -12.35 9.24
N VAL A 59 -2.54 -12.13 8.90
CA VAL A 59 -1.45 -13.04 9.30
C VAL A 59 -1.22 -13.01 10.81
N ARG A 60 -1.20 -11.83 11.43
CA ARG A 60 -1.00 -11.68 12.88
C ARG A 60 -2.14 -12.33 13.67
N GLY A 61 -3.37 -12.11 13.23
CA GLY A 61 -4.58 -12.66 13.87
C GLY A 61 -4.87 -14.11 13.50
N ARG A 62 -4.15 -14.68 12.51
CA ARG A 62 -4.46 -15.98 11.90
C ARG A 62 -5.93 -16.08 11.51
N ALA A 63 -6.44 -14.99 10.92
CA ALA A 63 -7.85 -14.87 10.63
C ALA A 63 -8.30 -15.99 9.68
N ALA A 64 -9.35 -16.70 10.07
CA ALA A 64 -9.99 -17.73 9.24
C ALA A 64 -11.17 -17.16 8.42
N GLU A 65 -11.58 -15.94 8.75
CA GLU A 65 -12.66 -15.19 8.11
C GLU A 65 -12.12 -13.85 7.60
N ASP A 66 -12.86 -13.21 6.70
CA ASP A 66 -12.49 -11.91 6.15
C ASP A 66 -12.37 -10.85 7.26
N VAL A 67 -11.27 -10.09 7.22
CA VAL A 67 -11.06 -8.95 8.11
C VAL A 67 -11.61 -7.69 7.41
N PRO A 68 -12.62 -7.01 7.97
CA PRO A 68 -13.11 -5.75 7.39
C PRO A 68 -12.02 -4.67 7.37
N GLU A 69 -11.88 -3.94 6.26
CA GLU A 69 -10.86 -2.91 6.05
C GLU A 69 -10.97 -1.79 7.10
N GLU A 70 -12.18 -1.46 7.54
CA GLU A 70 -12.45 -0.42 8.53
C GLU A 70 -11.92 -0.78 9.92
N LYS A 71 -11.66 -2.07 10.16
CA LYS A 71 -11.05 -2.57 11.41
C LYS A 71 -9.53 -2.57 11.36
N VAL A 72 -8.91 -2.32 10.20
CA VAL A 72 -7.46 -2.29 10.03
C VAL A 72 -6.92 -0.92 10.42
N PRO A 73 -6.05 -0.82 11.45
CA PRO A 73 -5.50 0.45 11.87
C PRO A 73 -4.74 1.15 10.75
N GLY A 74 -5.12 2.40 10.44
CA GLY A 74 -4.44 3.23 9.45
C GLY A 74 -4.58 2.76 8.00
N PHE A 75 -5.63 1.99 7.68
CA PHE A 75 -5.91 1.51 6.33
C PHE A 75 -5.96 2.64 5.29
N GLU A 76 -6.67 3.73 5.60
CA GLU A 76 -6.85 4.90 4.73
C GLU A 76 -5.58 5.77 4.56
N GLY A 77 -4.50 5.42 5.25
CA GLY A 77 -3.26 6.20 5.24
C GLY A 77 -3.37 7.52 6.03
N PRO A 78 -2.38 8.41 5.91
CA PRO A 78 -2.39 9.68 6.61
C PRO A 78 -3.52 10.59 6.09
N ALA A 79 -4.13 11.35 7.00
CA ALA A 79 -5.02 12.44 6.63
C ALA A 79 -4.34 13.33 5.59
N ARG A 80 -5.13 13.84 4.64
CA ARG A 80 -4.62 14.87 3.72
C ARG A 80 -4.18 16.04 4.59
N SER A 81 -2.92 16.46 4.50
CA SER A 81 -2.51 17.73 5.10
C SER A 81 -3.41 18.80 4.50
N GLU A 82 -4.22 19.47 5.33
CA GLU A 82 -4.96 20.65 4.92
C GLU A 82 -3.93 21.64 4.36
N GLU A 83 -4.05 21.98 3.08
CA GLU A 83 -3.33 23.10 2.51
C GLU A 83 -3.72 24.33 3.32
N HIS A 84 -2.84 24.75 4.24
CA HIS A 84 -2.88 26.10 4.79
C HIS A 84 -2.61 27.05 3.62
N HIS A 85 -3.67 27.46 2.96
CA HIS A 85 -3.67 28.63 2.09
C HIS A 85 -3.66 29.86 3.01
N VAL A 86 -2.46 30.39 3.27
CA VAL A 86 -2.27 31.74 3.83
C VAL A 86 -2.18 32.72 2.68
#